data_AF-A0A1E3AYT4-F1
#
_entry.id   AF-A0A1E3AYT4-F1
#
_cell.length_a   1.000
_cell.length_b   1.000
_cell.length_c   1.000
_cell.angle_alpha   90.00
_cell.angle_beta   90.00
_cell.angle_gamma   90.00
#
_symmetry.space_group_name_H-M   'P 1'
#
loop_
_entity.id
_entity.type
_entity.pdbx_description
1 polymer ?
#
loop_
_entity_poly.entity_id
_entity_poly.type
_entity_poly.pdbx_seq_one_letter_code
_entity_poly.pdbx_strand_id
1 'polypeptide(L)'
;MKKKCMVALLAAAALTVSGLWGCGSVQDSGKDPVSESVAEAGTEQENQAGESSAVDTSEKVELRIMVQTPLDPDTLPMFKQIEEKCNVDFVWDAVESGYSEKKAVVLASNDLPDIFFAGLTSDDIVANPDLFVDMTTLLDYAPNVKSMFEEVPLTQYVSTYGENGILSLPQVTGFNPRSWEVMMINKTWLDKLGLEVPSTLGELEEVLKAFKEKDPNGNGKADEIPMDWPCEYGHGPYCLTGAFGLADDKNKIILKDGVVDFLYITEEYKNVTAYLHKLYSQGLINPEVFTTTDYSVANALSSEGDAARVGFTFGWSVESRTGKFTDEYIVLPQLKADDSIENPLWACGPKERINIEVACVLSKSCQNPERAMMVINEFYGEDFALQEYYGSSPEFVEKQPDGSWIIKEPVNGTIEEQKLKNALVNRGPCYTSPDLESRTTLPKELQARLDQDNVYADQRPEDNQIFPTVKFDNEETEELTYLKTDIDKYVDQKSAEWVVNGGIEEEWDSYLEQLQKMGLDRMREIYQEAYNERMEESN
;
A
#
# COMPACT_ATOMS: atom_id res chain seq x y z
N MET A 1 11.66 40.22 -34.17
CA MET A 1 10.53 39.98 -35.09
C MET A 1 9.53 39.09 -34.36
N LYS A 2 8.29 39.56 -34.20
CA LYS A 2 7.20 38.92 -33.43
C LYS A 2 6.46 37.89 -34.29
N LYS A 3 5.97 36.82 -33.65
CA LYS A 3 4.74 36.00 -33.92
C LYS A 3 4.77 34.88 -32.86
N LYS A 4 3.94 34.73 -31.81
CA LYS A 4 2.50 34.95 -31.52
C LYS A 4 1.54 34.21 -32.47
N CYS A 5 1.00 33.08 -31.98
CA CYS A 5 -0.32 32.47 -32.24
C CYS A 5 -0.64 31.63 -30.99
N MET A 6 -1.33 32.14 -29.97
CA MET A 6 -2.78 32.28 -29.77
C MET A 6 -3.60 30.98 -29.81
N VAL A 7 -4.04 30.64 -28.58
CA VAL A 7 -5.17 29.81 -28.14
C VAL A 7 -6.47 30.11 -28.88
N ALA A 8 -7.30 29.09 -29.09
CA ALA A 8 -8.75 29.24 -29.21
C ALA A 8 -9.47 28.03 -28.59
N LEU A 9 -10.24 28.32 -27.55
CA LEU A 9 -11.21 27.50 -26.83
C LEU A 9 -12.59 28.15 -27.08
N LEU A 10 -13.69 27.39 -26.89
CA LEU A 10 -15.14 27.73 -27.01
C LEU A 10 -15.79 27.29 -28.32
N ALA A 11 -17.04 26.81 -28.37
CA ALA A 11 -18.06 26.39 -27.41
C ALA A 11 -19.31 25.93 -28.20
N ALA A 12 -20.23 25.28 -27.50
CA ALA A 12 -21.69 25.21 -27.75
C ALA A 12 -22.14 24.29 -28.91
N ALA A 13 -23.04 23.31 -28.78
CA ALA A 13 -24.25 23.06 -27.98
C ALA A 13 -25.41 22.77 -28.97
N ALA A 14 -26.34 21.93 -28.51
CA ALA A 14 -27.74 21.78 -28.95
C ALA A 14 -28.11 20.68 -29.98
N LEU A 15 -28.75 19.65 -29.41
CA LEU A 15 -30.09 19.14 -29.72
C LEU A 15 -30.36 18.47 -31.08
N THR A 16 -30.77 17.20 -31.01
CA THR A 16 -32.03 16.77 -31.67
C THR A 16 -32.63 15.58 -30.94
N VAL A 17 -33.76 15.84 -30.28
CA VAL A 17 -34.75 14.85 -29.83
C VAL A 17 -35.59 14.46 -31.05
N SER A 18 -35.76 13.17 -31.29
CA SER A 18 -36.87 12.66 -32.08
C SER A 18 -37.27 11.29 -31.53
N GLY A 19 -38.31 11.30 -30.69
CA GLY A 19 -39.09 10.11 -30.40
C GLY A 19 -40.05 9.79 -31.54
N LEU A 20 -40.32 8.50 -31.73
CA LEU A 20 -41.53 8.01 -32.38
C LEU A 20 -42.02 6.80 -31.59
N TRP A 21 -43.16 7.01 -30.93
CA TRP A 21 -44.08 6.00 -30.42
C TRP A 21 -44.67 5.16 -31.56
N GLY A 22 -45.05 3.91 -31.22
CA GLY A 22 -45.95 3.11 -32.05
C GLY A 22 -46.26 1.72 -31.48
N CYS A 23 -47.27 1.66 -30.60
CA CYS A 23 -48.15 0.56 -30.11
C CYS A 23 -47.94 -0.87 -30.65
N GLY A 24 -48.01 -1.95 -29.86
CA GLY A 24 -49.08 -2.41 -28.93
C GLY A 24 -49.34 -3.89 -29.29
N SER A 25 -49.58 -4.86 -28.40
CA SER A 25 -50.68 -4.98 -27.45
C SER A 25 -50.48 -6.15 -26.47
N VAL A 26 -51.09 -5.97 -25.29
CA VAL A 26 -51.24 -6.83 -24.11
C VAL A 26 -52.08 -8.09 -24.36
N GLN A 27 -51.75 -9.20 -23.69
CA GLN A 27 -52.78 -10.06 -23.08
C GLN A 27 -52.24 -10.89 -21.90
N ASP A 28 -52.73 -10.54 -20.70
CA ASP A 28 -52.66 -11.29 -19.44
C ASP A 28 -53.93 -12.14 -19.30
N SER A 29 -53.81 -13.33 -18.72
CA SER A 29 -54.94 -14.11 -18.17
C SER A 29 -54.48 -15.20 -17.19
N GLY A 30 -54.49 -14.88 -15.89
CA GLY A 30 -55.28 -15.55 -14.82
C GLY A 30 -54.99 -17.00 -14.37
N LYS A 31 -54.47 -17.15 -13.13
CA LYS A 31 -54.99 -17.85 -11.91
C LYS A 31 -56.03 -19.00 -12.07
N ASP A 32 -56.10 -20.09 -11.30
CA ASP A 32 -55.58 -20.63 -10.01
C ASP A 32 -55.72 -22.20 -10.05
N PRO A 33 -55.89 -22.99 -8.95
CA PRO A 33 -54.89 -23.60 -8.05
C PRO A 33 -55.04 -25.15 -7.95
N VAL A 34 -54.08 -25.87 -7.33
CA VAL A 34 -54.37 -27.17 -6.68
C VAL A 34 -53.52 -27.36 -5.42
N SER A 35 -54.18 -27.76 -4.34
CA SER A 35 -53.67 -28.06 -3.00
C SER A 35 -53.29 -29.53 -2.79
N GLU A 36 -52.32 -29.74 -1.89
CA GLU A 36 -52.16 -30.80 -0.88
C GLU A 36 -52.25 -32.31 -1.25
N SER A 37 -51.20 -33.05 -0.87
CA SER A 37 -51.35 -34.09 0.16
C SER A 37 -50.05 -34.36 0.91
N VAL A 38 -50.15 -34.28 2.24
CA VAL A 38 -49.18 -34.66 3.27
C VAL A 38 -49.06 -36.18 3.37
N ALA A 39 -47.84 -36.68 3.66
CA ALA A 39 -47.65 -37.90 4.43
C ALA A 39 -46.39 -37.75 5.31
N GLU A 40 -46.60 -37.48 6.60
CA GLU A 40 -45.61 -37.65 7.66
C GLU A 40 -45.30 -39.13 7.89
N ALA A 41 -44.02 -39.43 8.11
CA ALA A 41 -43.58 -40.47 9.02
C ALA A 41 -42.23 -40.04 9.60
N GLY A 42 -42.24 -39.57 10.84
CA GLY A 42 -41.05 -39.11 11.55
C GLY A 42 -40.12 -40.24 11.96
N THR A 43 -38.85 -39.90 12.13
CA THR A 43 -38.00 -40.44 13.21
C THR A 43 -36.92 -39.40 13.51
N GLU A 44 -36.78 -39.05 14.79
CA GLU A 44 -35.61 -38.35 15.34
C GLU A 44 -34.33 -39.13 15.02
N GLN A 45 -33.26 -38.44 14.61
CA GLN A 45 -31.91 -38.80 15.07
C GLN A 45 -30.89 -37.67 14.89
N GLU A 46 -30.37 -37.24 16.04
CA GLU A 46 -28.97 -36.92 16.35
C GLU A 46 -28.19 -35.95 15.45
N ASN A 47 -27.88 -34.80 16.05
CA ASN A 47 -26.64 -34.06 15.85
C ASN A 47 -25.44 -35.02 15.77
N GLN A 48 -24.89 -35.20 14.58
CA GLN A 48 -23.50 -35.58 14.40
C GLN A 48 -22.71 -34.35 13.99
N ALA A 49 -21.76 -33.98 14.85
CA ALA A 49 -20.63 -33.14 14.51
C ALA A 49 -19.97 -33.71 13.24
N GLY A 50 -19.85 -32.88 12.21
CA GLY A 50 -19.27 -33.28 10.93
C GLY A 50 -17.82 -33.72 11.10
N GLU A 51 -17.58 -35.00 10.84
CA GLU A 51 -16.26 -35.50 10.49
C GLU A 51 -15.81 -34.79 9.20
N SER A 52 -14.59 -34.24 9.21
CA SER A 52 -13.93 -33.70 8.02
C SER A 52 -13.91 -34.78 6.94
N SER A 53 -14.77 -34.65 5.93
CA SER A 53 -14.71 -35.46 4.73
C SER A 53 -13.45 -35.10 3.96
N ALA A 54 -12.51 -36.04 3.86
CA ALA A 54 -11.33 -35.88 3.02
C ALA A 54 -11.77 -35.52 1.59
N VAL A 55 -11.29 -34.38 1.07
CA VAL A 55 -11.60 -33.91 -0.29
C VAL A 55 -11.10 -34.94 -1.29
N ASP A 56 -11.95 -35.36 -2.22
CA ASP A 56 -11.59 -36.32 -3.27
C ASP A 56 -10.64 -35.68 -4.28
N THR A 57 -9.34 -35.98 -4.14
CA THR A 57 -8.24 -35.51 -5.01
C THR A 57 -7.97 -36.44 -6.18
N SER A 58 -8.83 -37.42 -6.46
CA SER A 58 -8.58 -38.41 -7.52
C SER A 58 -8.70 -37.86 -8.94
N GLU A 59 -9.62 -36.92 -9.17
CA GLU A 59 -9.76 -36.21 -10.44
C GLU A 59 -9.05 -34.86 -10.42
N LYS A 60 -8.41 -34.53 -11.55
CA LYS A 60 -7.75 -33.24 -11.76
C LYS A 60 -8.80 -32.21 -12.18
N VAL A 61 -8.83 -31.06 -11.51
CA VAL A 61 -9.80 -29.99 -11.79
C VAL A 61 -9.10 -28.74 -12.32
N GLU A 62 -9.79 -28.00 -13.19
CA GLU A 62 -9.33 -26.72 -13.70
C GLU A 62 -9.80 -25.59 -12.78
N LEU A 63 -8.93 -24.63 -12.48
CA LEU A 63 -9.25 -23.41 -11.73
C LEU A 63 -8.82 -22.19 -12.54
N ARG A 64 -9.78 -21.33 -12.89
CA ARG A 64 -9.55 -20.05 -13.58
C ARG A 64 -9.17 -18.99 -12.57
N ILE A 65 -7.98 -18.39 -12.72
CA ILE A 65 -7.43 -17.42 -11.78
C ILE A 65 -7.18 -16.10 -12.51
N MET A 66 -7.77 -15.01 -12.03
CA MET A 66 -7.52 -13.67 -12.55
C MET A 66 -6.52 -12.93 -11.67
N VAL A 67 -5.51 -12.29 -12.29
CA VAL A 67 -4.42 -11.60 -11.58
C VAL A 67 -3.91 -10.41 -12.39
N GLN A 68 -3.60 -9.30 -11.72
CA GLN A 68 -3.00 -8.13 -12.39
C GLN A 68 -1.48 -8.25 -12.42
N THR A 69 -0.89 -8.80 -13.48
CA THR A 69 0.58 -8.94 -13.59
C THR A 69 1.09 -8.77 -15.02
N PRO A 70 2.29 -8.20 -15.23
CA PRO A 70 3.00 -8.26 -16.51
C PRO A 70 3.67 -9.62 -16.76
N LEU A 71 3.78 -10.47 -15.74
CA LEU A 71 4.39 -11.79 -15.85
C LEU A 71 3.40 -12.78 -16.47
N ASP A 72 3.94 -13.78 -17.16
CA ASP A 72 3.21 -15.01 -17.46
C ASP A 72 3.35 -15.95 -16.24
N PRO A 73 2.29 -16.18 -15.45
CA PRO A 73 2.38 -17.01 -14.26
C PRO A 73 2.85 -18.44 -14.55
N ASP A 74 2.58 -19.00 -15.74
CA ASP A 74 3.00 -20.37 -16.11
C ASP A 74 4.53 -20.54 -16.15
N THR A 75 5.27 -19.42 -16.20
CA THR A 75 6.73 -19.39 -16.15
C THR A 75 7.28 -19.53 -14.73
N LEU A 76 6.47 -19.32 -13.69
CA LEU A 76 6.89 -19.38 -12.29
C LEU A 76 6.80 -20.82 -11.74
N PRO A 77 7.93 -21.48 -11.41
CA PRO A 77 7.94 -22.89 -10.98
C PRO A 77 7.07 -23.21 -9.76
N MET A 78 6.84 -22.24 -8.87
CA MET A 78 6.02 -22.45 -7.67
C MET A 78 4.60 -22.91 -8.02
N PHE A 79 3.99 -22.39 -9.09
CA PHE A 79 2.60 -22.72 -9.42
C PHE A 79 2.46 -24.17 -9.87
N LYS A 80 3.43 -24.69 -10.62
CA LYS A 80 3.46 -26.12 -11.01
C LYS A 80 3.57 -27.04 -9.80
N GLN A 81 4.32 -26.63 -8.78
CA GLN A 81 4.42 -27.40 -7.52
C GLN A 81 3.06 -27.43 -6.80
N ILE A 82 2.32 -26.32 -6.80
CA ILE A 82 0.98 -26.24 -6.21
C ILE A 82 -0.03 -27.07 -7.04
N GLU A 83 0.01 -26.97 -8.36
CA GLU A 83 -0.80 -27.78 -9.28
C GLU A 83 -0.63 -29.28 -9.02
N GLU A 84 0.61 -29.74 -8.88
CA GLU A 84 0.93 -31.14 -8.56
C GLU A 84 0.44 -31.52 -7.15
N LYS A 85 0.67 -30.66 -6.15
CA LYS A 85 0.31 -30.92 -4.75
C LYS A 85 -1.21 -31.00 -4.54
N CYS A 86 -1.96 -30.12 -5.20
CA CYS A 86 -3.41 -30.04 -5.08
C CYS A 86 -4.14 -30.84 -6.17
N ASN A 87 -3.43 -31.42 -7.14
CA ASN A 87 -4.00 -32.08 -8.33
C ASN A 87 -5.01 -31.17 -9.05
N VAL A 88 -4.54 -30.00 -9.50
CA VAL A 88 -5.31 -28.99 -10.25
C VAL A 88 -4.54 -28.52 -11.48
N ASP A 89 -5.23 -27.91 -12.44
CA ASP A 89 -4.66 -27.13 -13.54
C ASP A 89 -5.10 -25.67 -13.40
N PHE A 90 -4.15 -24.75 -13.46
CA PHE A 90 -4.44 -23.33 -13.47
C PHE A 90 -4.69 -22.81 -14.88
N VAL A 91 -5.74 -22.01 -15.01
CA VAL A 91 -6.01 -21.23 -16.23
C VAL A 91 -5.92 -19.76 -15.88
N TRP A 92 -4.79 -19.16 -16.24
CA TRP A 92 -4.49 -17.78 -15.90
C TRP A 92 -5.20 -16.80 -16.82
N ASP A 93 -5.90 -15.87 -16.20
CA ASP A 93 -6.33 -14.62 -16.79
C ASP A 93 -5.45 -13.48 -16.29
N ALA A 94 -4.19 -13.48 -16.75
CA ALA A 94 -3.17 -12.49 -16.40
C ALA A 94 -3.36 -11.20 -17.22
N VAL A 95 -3.51 -10.07 -16.52
CA VAL A 95 -3.84 -8.78 -17.14
C VAL A 95 -2.84 -7.73 -16.68
N GLU A 96 -1.99 -7.27 -17.59
CA GLU A 96 -0.99 -6.23 -17.31
C GLU A 96 -1.63 -4.84 -17.23
N SER A 97 -2.37 -4.46 -18.27
CA SER A 97 -3.00 -3.14 -18.43
C SER A 97 -4.50 -3.28 -18.67
N GLY A 98 -5.27 -2.28 -18.22
CA GLY A 98 -6.74 -2.29 -18.33
C GLY A 98 -7.44 -3.23 -17.34
N TYR A 99 -6.78 -3.58 -16.23
CA TYR A 99 -7.35 -4.47 -15.21
C TYR A 99 -8.65 -3.90 -14.64
N SER A 100 -8.69 -2.60 -14.34
CA SER A 100 -9.85 -1.93 -13.76
C SER A 100 -11.10 -2.00 -14.65
N GLU A 101 -10.96 -1.76 -15.95
CA GLU A 101 -12.05 -1.90 -16.92
C GLU A 101 -12.52 -3.34 -17.03
N LYS A 102 -11.58 -4.29 -17.07
CA LYS A 102 -11.91 -5.71 -17.17
C LYS A 102 -12.58 -6.24 -15.89
N LYS A 103 -12.07 -5.87 -14.72
CA LYS A 103 -12.66 -6.16 -13.40
C LYS A 103 -14.13 -5.73 -13.38
N ALA A 104 -14.41 -4.48 -13.77
CA ALA A 104 -15.77 -3.95 -13.80
C ALA A 104 -16.70 -4.77 -14.73
N VAL A 105 -16.20 -5.21 -15.89
CA VAL A 105 -16.95 -6.07 -16.81
C VAL A 105 -17.21 -7.46 -16.23
N VAL A 106 -16.20 -8.08 -15.60
CA VAL A 106 -16.29 -9.41 -15.00
C VAL A 106 -17.28 -9.43 -13.83
N LEU A 107 -17.21 -8.44 -12.94
CA LEU A 107 -18.15 -8.30 -11.82
C LEU A 107 -19.59 -8.08 -12.31
N ALA A 108 -19.78 -7.31 -13.39
CA ALA A 108 -21.11 -7.03 -13.94
C ALA A 108 -21.71 -8.17 -14.78
N SER A 109 -20.88 -9.01 -15.42
CA SER A 109 -21.33 -10.09 -16.32
C SER A 109 -21.67 -11.39 -15.58
N ASN A 110 -21.25 -11.52 -14.33
CA ASN A 110 -21.32 -12.74 -13.53
C ASN A 110 -20.54 -13.94 -14.14
N ASP A 111 -19.65 -13.69 -15.11
CA ASP A 111 -18.67 -14.65 -15.64
C ASP A 111 -17.36 -14.53 -14.85
N LEU A 112 -17.43 -14.83 -13.55
CA LEU A 112 -16.33 -14.64 -12.61
C LEU A 112 -15.28 -15.76 -12.72
N PRO A 113 -13.97 -15.48 -12.65
CA PRO A 113 -12.95 -16.50 -12.41
C PRO A 113 -13.26 -17.26 -11.12
N ASP A 114 -12.70 -18.46 -10.96
CA ASP A 114 -12.82 -19.20 -9.70
C ASP A 114 -12.17 -18.42 -8.56
N ILE A 115 -10.98 -17.88 -8.81
CA ILE A 115 -10.17 -17.15 -7.82
C ILE A 115 -9.72 -15.80 -8.39
N PHE A 116 -9.77 -14.76 -7.58
CA PHE A 116 -9.06 -13.51 -7.81
C PHE A 116 -7.81 -13.47 -6.94
N PHE A 117 -6.64 -13.30 -7.58
CA PHE A 117 -5.39 -12.97 -6.89
C PHE A 117 -5.14 -11.47 -7.03
N ALA A 118 -5.20 -10.78 -5.88
CA ALA A 118 -5.23 -9.34 -5.77
C ALA A 118 -6.27 -8.67 -6.71
N GLY A 119 -6.14 -7.36 -6.94
CA GLY A 119 -6.88 -6.61 -7.95
C GLY A 119 -8.32 -6.25 -7.60
N LEU A 120 -8.96 -6.96 -6.66
CA LEU A 120 -10.17 -6.49 -5.98
C LEU A 120 -9.78 -5.57 -4.82
N THR A 121 -10.62 -4.58 -4.53
CA THR A 121 -10.56 -3.76 -3.31
C THR A 121 -11.60 -4.24 -2.30
N SER A 122 -11.49 -3.81 -1.05
CA SER A 122 -12.55 -4.02 -0.06
C SER A 122 -13.89 -3.49 -0.57
N ASP A 123 -13.89 -2.33 -1.22
CA ASP A 123 -15.09 -1.69 -1.79
C ASP A 123 -15.75 -2.55 -2.88
N ASP A 124 -14.94 -3.17 -3.76
CA ASP A 124 -15.48 -4.09 -4.77
C ASP A 124 -16.24 -5.26 -4.09
N ILE A 125 -15.71 -5.75 -2.96
CA ILE A 125 -16.29 -6.85 -2.19
C ILE A 125 -17.56 -6.41 -1.47
N VAL A 126 -17.52 -5.27 -0.78
CA VAL A 126 -18.66 -4.79 0.02
C VAL A 126 -19.82 -4.34 -0.89
N ALA A 127 -19.53 -3.88 -2.11
CA ALA A 127 -20.55 -3.59 -3.13
C ALA A 127 -21.14 -4.86 -3.79
N ASN A 128 -20.40 -5.98 -3.79
CA ASN A 128 -20.79 -7.22 -4.48
C ASN A 128 -20.66 -8.49 -3.61
N PRO A 129 -21.08 -8.49 -2.33
CA PRO A 129 -20.80 -9.60 -1.41
C PRO A 129 -21.44 -10.92 -1.88
N ASP A 130 -22.56 -10.82 -2.60
CA ASP A 130 -23.28 -11.97 -3.14
C ASP A 130 -22.49 -12.76 -4.20
N LEU A 131 -21.43 -12.18 -4.78
CA LEU A 131 -20.57 -12.82 -5.77
C LEU A 131 -19.50 -13.74 -5.16
N PHE A 132 -19.22 -13.61 -3.86
CA PHE A 132 -18.06 -14.23 -3.21
C PHE A 132 -18.45 -15.25 -2.14
N VAL A 133 -17.66 -16.31 -2.02
CA VAL A 133 -17.90 -17.38 -1.05
C VAL A 133 -17.55 -16.89 0.37
N ASP A 134 -18.42 -17.17 1.34
CA ASP A 134 -18.05 -17.09 2.76
C ASP A 134 -17.08 -18.22 3.11
N MET A 135 -15.78 -17.90 3.05
CA MET A 135 -14.68 -18.82 3.32
C MET A 135 -14.62 -19.28 4.78
N THR A 136 -15.39 -18.69 5.71
CA THR A 136 -15.54 -19.19 7.08
C THR A 136 -15.97 -20.66 7.07
N THR A 137 -16.82 -21.02 6.11
CA THR A 137 -17.34 -22.38 5.92
C THR A 137 -16.30 -23.37 5.38
N LEU A 138 -15.16 -22.88 4.88
CA LEU A 138 -14.11 -23.67 4.24
C LEU A 138 -12.82 -23.74 5.05
N LEU A 139 -12.76 -23.14 6.25
CA LEU A 139 -11.52 -23.08 7.03
C LEU A 139 -11.00 -24.47 7.46
N ASP A 140 -11.84 -25.51 7.48
CA ASP A 140 -11.40 -26.89 7.73
C ASP A 140 -10.45 -27.43 6.66
N TYR A 141 -10.50 -26.87 5.45
CA TYR A 141 -9.58 -27.16 4.35
C TYR A 141 -8.35 -26.23 4.33
N ALA A 142 -8.30 -25.26 5.24
CA ALA A 142 -7.28 -24.22 5.27
C ALA A 142 -6.58 -24.06 6.63
N PRO A 143 -5.87 -25.08 7.12
CA PRO A 143 -5.19 -25.03 8.41
C PRO A 143 -4.13 -23.93 8.52
N ASN A 144 -3.44 -23.58 7.43
CA ASN A 144 -2.44 -22.51 7.45
C ASN A 144 -3.11 -21.13 7.58
N VAL A 145 -4.27 -20.94 6.94
CA VAL A 145 -5.08 -19.72 7.10
C VAL A 145 -5.60 -19.60 8.54
N LYS A 146 -6.07 -20.70 9.14
CA LYS A 146 -6.42 -20.72 10.57
C LYS A 146 -5.23 -20.33 11.46
N SER A 147 -4.04 -20.88 11.20
CA SER A 147 -2.81 -20.52 11.94
C SER A 147 -2.49 -19.03 11.83
N MET A 148 -2.61 -18.45 10.64
CA MET A 148 -2.42 -17.01 10.43
C MET A 148 -3.41 -16.18 11.25
N PHE A 149 -4.71 -16.54 11.27
CA PHE A 149 -5.70 -15.84 12.07
C PHE A 149 -5.43 -15.93 13.57
N GLU A 150 -4.93 -17.07 14.05
CA GLU A 150 -4.55 -17.24 15.46
C GLU A 150 -3.29 -16.43 15.84
N GLU A 151 -2.28 -16.43 14.98
CA GLU A 151 -1.00 -15.74 15.21
C GLU A 151 -1.12 -14.22 15.02
N VAL A 152 -1.96 -13.78 14.09
CA VAL A 152 -2.17 -12.37 13.75
C VAL A 152 -3.67 -12.08 13.66
N PRO A 153 -4.39 -11.91 14.78
CA PRO A 153 -5.86 -11.75 14.79
C PRO A 153 -6.41 -10.63 13.92
N LEU A 154 -5.62 -9.57 13.69
CA LEU A 154 -5.99 -8.47 12.81
C LEU A 154 -6.22 -8.95 11.35
N THR A 155 -5.59 -10.06 10.92
CA THR A 155 -5.83 -10.65 9.60
C THR A 155 -7.26 -11.19 9.47
N GLN A 156 -7.82 -11.79 10.52
CA GLN A 156 -9.21 -12.23 10.52
C GLN A 156 -10.17 -11.05 10.53
N TYR A 157 -9.84 -10.01 11.32
CA TYR A 157 -10.59 -8.76 11.33
C TYR A 157 -10.72 -8.19 9.92
N VAL A 158 -9.61 -7.94 9.22
CA VAL A 158 -9.64 -7.37 7.85
C VAL A 158 -10.33 -8.29 6.83
N SER A 159 -10.32 -9.60 7.06
CA SER A 159 -10.95 -10.61 6.21
C SER A 159 -12.49 -10.68 6.34
N THR A 160 -13.07 -10.17 7.43
CA THR A 160 -14.50 -10.38 7.80
C THR A 160 -15.40 -9.22 7.36
N TYR A 161 -16.45 -9.49 6.57
CA TYR A 161 -17.33 -8.48 5.98
C TYR A 161 -18.74 -8.52 6.60
N GLY A 162 -18.84 -8.07 7.85
CA GLY A 162 -20.10 -8.04 8.60
C GLY A 162 -20.75 -9.42 8.68
N GLU A 163 -22.05 -9.51 8.39
CA GLU A 163 -22.81 -10.76 8.41
C GLU A 163 -22.42 -11.76 7.30
N ASN A 164 -21.64 -11.32 6.29
CA ASN A 164 -21.24 -12.18 5.17
C ASN A 164 -20.03 -13.08 5.48
N GLY A 165 -19.49 -13.01 6.70
CA GLY A 165 -18.34 -13.82 7.11
C GLY A 165 -17.04 -13.40 6.40
N ILE A 166 -16.18 -14.36 6.08
CA ILE A 166 -14.85 -14.11 5.51
C ILE A 166 -14.93 -14.15 3.98
N LEU A 167 -14.79 -12.99 3.31
CA LEU A 167 -14.90 -12.88 1.85
C LEU A 167 -13.56 -12.65 1.15
N SER A 168 -12.52 -12.26 1.88
CA SER A 168 -11.16 -12.14 1.36
C SER A 168 -10.13 -12.63 2.35
N LEU A 169 -8.93 -12.93 1.86
CA LEU A 169 -7.76 -13.14 2.69
C LEU A 169 -6.69 -12.08 2.36
N PRO A 170 -5.95 -11.59 3.38
CA PRO A 170 -4.93 -10.56 3.21
C PRO A 170 -3.60 -11.18 2.78
N GLN A 171 -2.65 -10.30 2.46
CA GLN A 171 -1.25 -10.66 2.35
C GLN A 171 -0.51 -10.25 3.62
N VAL A 172 0.29 -11.15 4.18
CA VAL A 172 1.14 -10.86 5.33
C VAL A 172 2.58 -11.17 4.95
N THR A 173 3.31 -10.12 4.60
CA THR A 173 4.72 -10.21 4.26
C THR A 173 5.58 -10.13 5.54
N GLY A 174 6.72 -10.80 5.53
CA GLY A 174 7.71 -10.69 6.61
C GLY A 174 8.78 -9.66 6.29
N PHE A 175 9.66 -9.41 7.26
CA PHE A 175 10.83 -8.52 7.11
C PHE A 175 10.46 -7.08 6.74
N ASN A 176 9.35 -6.58 7.28
CA ASN A 176 8.86 -5.24 6.99
C ASN A 176 9.47 -4.20 7.94
N PRO A 177 10.04 -3.10 7.43
CA PRO A 177 10.34 -1.94 8.25
C PRO A 177 9.04 -1.32 8.78
N ARG A 178 9.09 -0.63 9.93
CA ARG A 178 7.94 0.13 10.42
C ARG A 178 7.77 1.46 9.69
N SER A 179 8.86 2.09 9.27
CA SER A 179 8.84 3.30 8.45
C SER A 179 8.57 3.00 6.98
N TRP A 180 7.95 3.94 6.28
CA TRP A 180 7.79 3.87 4.82
C TRP A 180 8.99 4.41 4.05
N GLU A 181 9.80 5.25 4.68
CA GLU A 181 11.00 5.82 4.09
C GLU A 181 12.04 6.14 5.16
N VAL A 182 13.24 6.49 4.71
CA VAL A 182 14.35 6.99 5.53
C VAL A 182 14.80 8.34 4.99
N MET A 183 15.25 9.23 5.87
CA MET A 183 15.98 10.44 5.45
C MET A 183 17.48 10.14 5.37
N MET A 184 18.15 10.59 4.32
CA MET A 184 19.56 10.29 4.07
C MET A 184 20.35 11.53 3.65
N ILE A 185 21.61 11.59 4.05
CA ILE A 185 22.53 12.68 3.73
C ILE A 185 23.86 12.14 3.22
N ASN A 186 24.48 12.83 2.25
CA ASN A 186 25.79 12.48 1.73
C ASN A 186 26.87 12.79 2.79
N LYS A 187 27.33 11.77 3.49
CA LYS A 187 28.35 11.85 4.54
C LYS A 187 29.72 12.16 3.97
N THR A 188 30.03 11.67 2.77
CA THR A 188 31.29 12.01 2.07
C THR A 188 31.42 13.51 1.84
N TRP A 189 30.32 14.18 1.49
CA TRP A 189 30.29 15.63 1.32
C TRP A 189 30.48 16.37 2.64
N LEU A 190 29.83 15.93 3.72
CA LEU A 190 30.04 16.48 5.06
C LEU A 190 31.53 16.41 5.44
N ASP A 191 32.14 15.23 5.29
CA ASP A 191 33.54 14.99 5.67
C ASP A 191 34.50 15.84 4.84
N LYS A 192 34.27 15.96 3.53
CA LYS A 192 35.09 16.79 2.64
C LYS A 192 35.04 18.27 3.00
N LEU A 193 33.88 18.75 3.44
CA LEU A 193 33.67 20.14 3.83
C LEU A 193 34.02 20.42 5.31
N GLY A 194 34.33 19.38 6.09
CA GLY A 194 34.60 19.49 7.52
C GLY A 194 33.35 19.89 8.32
N LEU A 195 32.18 19.42 7.90
CA LEU A 195 30.89 19.67 8.54
C LEU A 195 30.49 18.49 9.43
N GLU A 196 29.87 18.81 10.56
CA GLU A 196 29.24 17.82 11.43
C GLU A 196 27.92 17.33 10.82
N VAL A 197 27.46 16.17 11.28
CA VAL A 197 26.14 15.64 10.92
C VAL A 197 25.06 16.52 11.57
N PRO A 198 24.08 17.07 10.81
CA PRO A 198 23.09 17.99 11.38
C PRO A 198 22.13 17.25 12.30
N SER A 199 21.75 17.92 13.40
CA SER A 199 20.80 17.43 14.40
C SER A 199 19.54 18.30 14.51
N THR A 200 19.58 19.51 13.94
CA THR A 200 18.45 20.45 13.90
C THR A 200 18.14 20.90 12.47
N LEU A 201 16.92 21.40 12.24
CA LEU A 201 16.55 22.01 10.96
C LEU A 201 17.45 23.20 10.60
N GLY A 202 17.86 24.00 11.59
CA GLY A 202 18.78 25.11 11.37
C GLY A 202 20.18 24.66 10.92
N GLU A 203 20.71 23.60 11.52
CA GLU A 203 22.00 23.01 11.09
C GLU A 203 21.90 22.38 9.70
N LEU A 204 20.78 21.72 9.39
CA LEU A 204 20.52 21.19 8.06
C LEU A 204 20.53 22.30 7.02
N GLU A 205 19.87 23.44 7.26
CA GLU A 205 19.90 24.59 6.34
C GLU A 205 21.34 25.05 6.03
N GLU A 206 22.21 25.15 7.04
CA GLU A 206 23.61 25.56 6.84
C GLU A 206 24.43 24.51 6.07
N VAL A 207 24.18 23.22 6.32
CA VAL A 207 24.77 22.13 5.55
C VAL A 207 24.34 22.20 4.08
N LEU A 208 23.05 22.40 3.81
CA LEU A 208 22.52 22.50 2.44
C LEU A 208 23.12 23.70 1.69
N LYS A 209 23.29 24.85 2.36
CA LYS A 209 24.01 26.00 1.77
C LYS A 209 25.44 25.64 1.41
N ALA A 210 26.15 24.95 2.30
CA ALA A 210 27.52 24.54 2.04
C ALA A 210 27.62 23.55 0.86
N PHE A 211 26.68 22.60 0.74
CA PHE A 211 26.61 21.69 -0.41
C PHE A 211 26.42 22.44 -1.73
N LYS A 212 25.60 23.48 -1.74
CA LYS A 212 25.39 24.33 -2.92
C LYS A 212 26.63 25.11 -3.35
N GLU A 213 27.40 25.61 -2.39
CA GLU A 213 28.40 26.67 -2.66
C GLU A 213 29.84 26.15 -2.76
N LYS A 214 30.13 24.95 -2.25
CA LYS A 214 31.52 24.50 -2.01
C LYS A 214 31.98 23.31 -2.85
N ASP A 215 31.26 22.93 -3.90
CA ASP A 215 31.65 21.85 -4.83
C ASP A 215 32.08 20.56 -4.09
N PRO A 216 31.21 20.00 -3.21
CA PRO A 216 31.55 18.81 -2.46
C PRO A 216 31.76 17.59 -3.37
N ASN A 217 31.22 17.55 -4.60
CA ASN A 217 31.53 16.45 -5.52
C ASN A 217 32.90 16.63 -6.22
N GLY A 218 33.45 17.86 -6.24
CA GLY A 218 34.82 18.16 -6.67
C GLY A 218 35.03 18.18 -8.17
N ASN A 219 33.96 18.35 -8.95
CA ASN A 219 34.02 18.34 -10.41
C ASN A 219 34.22 19.74 -11.01
N GLY A 220 34.23 20.79 -10.18
CA GLY A 220 34.45 22.18 -10.59
C GLY A 220 33.23 22.84 -11.26
N LYS A 221 32.05 22.22 -11.19
CA LYS A 221 30.77 22.74 -11.67
C LYS A 221 29.82 22.89 -10.47
N ALA A 222 28.94 23.87 -10.53
CA ALA A 222 27.85 23.99 -9.56
C ALA A 222 26.67 23.12 -10.04
N ASP A 223 26.82 21.79 -9.92
CA ASP A 223 25.81 20.81 -10.35
C ASP A 223 25.23 19.96 -9.21
N GLU A 224 25.63 20.26 -7.97
CA GLU A 224 25.03 19.77 -6.75
C GLU A 224 23.60 20.28 -6.56
N ILE A 225 22.74 19.35 -6.16
CA ILE A 225 21.37 19.54 -5.72
C ILE A 225 21.38 19.31 -4.20
N PRO A 226 21.32 20.37 -3.37
CA PRO A 226 21.44 20.19 -1.93
C PRO A 226 20.32 19.31 -1.37
N MET A 227 19.08 19.54 -1.79
CA MET A 227 17.91 18.76 -1.38
C MET A 227 17.03 18.38 -2.58
N ASP A 228 16.59 17.12 -2.60
CA ASP A 228 15.64 16.57 -3.59
C ASP A 228 14.73 15.54 -2.91
N TRP A 229 13.55 15.29 -3.48
CA TRP A 229 12.69 14.17 -3.07
C TRP A 229 11.76 13.72 -4.20
N PRO A 230 11.38 12.45 -4.24
CA PRO A 230 10.31 11.97 -5.11
C PRO A 230 8.93 12.39 -4.56
N CYS A 231 8.10 13.04 -5.36
CA CYS A 231 6.78 13.52 -4.92
C CYS A 231 5.75 12.41 -4.66
N GLU A 232 5.86 11.24 -5.30
CA GLU A 232 4.86 10.16 -5.23
C GLU A 232 5.19 9.04 -4.23
N TYR A 233 6.17 9.24 -3.34
CA TYR A 233 6.61 8.18 -2.43
C TYR A 233 6.68 8.62 -0.96
N GLY A 234 6.11 7.80 -0.07
CA GLY A 234 6.17 8.02 1.36
C GLY A 234 5.44 9.29 1.82
N HIS A 235 5.93 9.89 2.90
CA HIS A 235 5.51 11.20 3.40
C HIS A 235 6.33 12.34 2.78
N GLY A 236 7.45 12.02 2.13
CA GLY A 236 8.37 12.97 1.52
C GLY A 236 8.89 13.98 2.56
N PRO A 237 9.02 15.27 2.21
CA PRO A 237 9.57 16.26 3.13
C PRO A 237 8.67 16.51 4.34
N TYR A 238 7.41 16.07 4.31
CA TYR A 238 6.49 16.21 5.44
C TYR A 238 6.77 15.25 6.59
N CYS A 239 7.65 14.25 6.43
CA CYS A 239 8.25 13.56 7.59
C CYS A 239 8.89 14.54 8.59
N LEU A 240 9.30 15.75 8.16
CA LEU A 240 9.89 16.76 9.02
C LEU A 240 8.90 17.39 10.02
N THR A 241 7.59 17.12 9.95
CA THR A 241 6.66 17.53 11.03
C THR A 241 7.01 16.83 12.33
N GLY A 242 7.63 15.66 12.22
CA GLY A 242 8.20 14.93 13.33
C GLY A 242 9.31 15.68 14.06
N ALA A 243 9.98 16.64 13.41
CA ALA A 243 10.94 17.52 14.06
C ALA A 243 10.29 18.45 15.10
N PHE A 244 8.97 18.63 15.03
CA PHE A 244 8.15 19.36 16.00
C PHE A 244 7.42 18.41 16.98
N GLY A 245 7.68 17.10 16.90
CA GLY A 245 7.04 16.10 17.75
C GLY A 245 5.66 15.62 17.25
N LEU A 246 5.35 15.79 15.96
CA LEU A 246 4.11 15.30 15.35
C LEU A 246 4.40 14.37 14.16
N ALA A 247 3.94 13.12 14.27
CA ALA A 247 3.99 12.14 13.20
C ALA A 247 2.58 11.73 12.78
N ASP A 248 2.42 11.43 11.49
CA ASP A 248 1.20 10.96 10.84
C ASP A 248 1.30 9.48 10.43
N ASP A 249 0.15 8.90 10.07
CA ASP A 249 0.10 7.66 9.30
C ASP A 249 0.35 7.95 7.80
N LYS A 250 0.47 6.89 6.99
CA LYS A 250 0.65 7.02 5.52
C LYS A 250 -0.46 7.81 4.82
N ASN A 251 -1.64 7.92 5.42
CA ASN A 251 -2.80 8.63 4.89
C ASN A 251 -2.94 10.05 5.44
N LYS A 252 -1.91 10.58 6.11
CA LYS A 252 -1.90 11.92 6.72
C LYS A 252 -2.86 12.05 7.90
N ILE A 253 -3.21 10.94 8.55
CA ILE A 253 -4.08 10.90 9.72
C ILE A 253 -3.23 11.06 10.97
N ILE A 254 -3.71 11.90 11.89
CA ILE A 254 -3.15 12.11 13.22
C ILE A 254 -4.10 11.48 14.24
N LEU A 255 -3.54 10.70 15.17
CA LEU A 255 -4.24 10.23 16.36
C LEU A 255 -3.57 10.81 17.60
N LYS A 256 -4.31 11.62 18.35
CA LYS A 256 -3.81 12.20 19.61
C LYS A 256 -4.87 12.08 20.68
N ASP A 257 -4.56 11.33 21.74
CA ASP A 257 -5.45 11.14 22.89
C ASP A 257 -6.85 10.64 22.49
N GLY A 258 -6.92 9.76 21.47
CA GLY A 258 -8.17 9.23 20.93
C GLY A 258 -8.94 10.16 19.98
N VAL A 259 -8.39 11.35 19.71
CA VAL A 259 -8.95 12.31 18.75
C VAL A 259 -8.27 12.15 17.40
N VAL A 260 -9.08 11.94 16.37
CA VAL A 260 -8.63 11.82 14.99
C VAL A 260 -8.61 13.20 14.33
N ASP A 261 -7.52 13.51 13.64
CA ASP A 261 -7.39 14.71 12.81
C ASP A 261 -6.49 14.45 11.60
N PHE A 262 -6.19 15.50 10.82
CA PHE A 262 -5.34 15.37 9.63
C PHE A 262 -4.11 16.26 9.70
N LEU A 263 -2.97 15.77 9.19
CA LEU A 263 -1.69 16.48 9.23
C LEU A 263 -1.77 17.86 8.58
N TYR A 264 -2.43 17.95 7.42
CA TYR A 264 -2.43 19.16 6.58
C TYR A 264 -3.24 20.33 7.15
N ILE A 265 -3.80 20.20 8.36
CA ILE A 265 -4.43 21.30 9.11
C ILE A 265 -3.70 21.65 10.42
N THR A 266 -2.53 21.06 10.68
CA THR A 266 -1.79 21.31 11.91
C THR A 266 -0.78 22.45 11.76
N GLU A 267 -0.38 23.05 12.89
CA GLU A 267 0.66 24.07 12.92
C GLU A 267 2.03 23.50 12.51
N GLU A 268 2.31 22.23 12.80
CA GLU A 268 3.54 21.55 12.41
C GLU A 268 3.66 21.44 10.89
N TYR A 269 2.56 21.11 10.20
CA TYR A 269 2.50 21.12 8.75
C TYR A 269 2.74 22.51 8.16
N LYS A 270 2.11 23.53 8.77
CA LYS A 270 2.31 24.93 8.40
C LYS A 270 3.78 25.35 8.54
N ASN A 271 4.40 25.03 9.67
CA ASN A 271 5.80 25.33 9.96
C ASN A 271 6.76 24.63 9.01
N VAL A 272 6.53 23.34 8.70
CA VAL A 272 7.36 22.61 7.73
C VAL A 272 7.21 23.21 6.34
N THR A 273 5.99 23.54 5.90
CA THR A 273 5.79 24.17 4.59
C THR A 273 6.50 25.52 4.49
N ALA A 274 6.45 26.34 5.54
CA ALA A 274 7.19 27.60 5.61
C ALA A 274 8.72 27.39 5.57
N TYR A 275 9.22 26.36 6.27
CA TYR A 275 10.63 25.97 6.22
C TYR A 275 11.06 25.50 4.82
N LEU A 276 10.25 24.67 4.16
CA LEU A 276 10.51 24.23 2.78
C LEU A 276 10.50 25.41 1.81
N HIS A 277 9.58 26.37 1.97
CA HIS A 277 9.58 27.61 1.19
C HIS A 277 10.88 28.40 1.40
N LYS A 278 11.36 28.52 2.64
CA LYS A 278 12.63 29.19 2.94
C LYS A 278 13.79 28.51 2.19
N LEU A 279 13.89 27.19 2.23
CA LEU A 279 14.94 26.46 1.49
C LEU A 279 14.79 26.60 -0.03
N TYR A 280 13.57 26.55 -0.56
CA TYR A 280 13.29 26.71 -1.99
C TYR A 280 13.67 28.11 -2.48
N SER A 281 13.32 29.16 -1.73
CA SER A 281 13.66 30.55 -2.07
C SER A 281 15.16 30.84 -2.06
N GLN A 282 15.94 30.07 -1.27
CA GLN A 282 17.40 30.09 -1.26
C GLN A 282 18.00 29.21 -2.39
N GLY A 283 17.15 28.51 -3.15
CA GLY A 283 17.50 27.57 -4.21
C GLY A 283 18.26 26.35 -3.69
N LEU A 284 17.97 25.90 -2.47
CA LEU A 284 18.56 24.71 -1.87
C LEU A 284 17.79 23.43 -2.26
N ILE A 285 16.57 23.58 -2.74
CA ILE A 285 15.72 22.49 -3.22
C ILE A 285 15.79 22.43 -4.75
N ASN A 286 15.76 21.22 -5.31
CA ASN A 286 15.62 20.99 -6.74
C ASN A 286 14.41 21.79 -7.31
N PRO A 287 14.60 22.70 -8.28
CA PRO A 287 13.50 23.48 -8.85
C PRO A 287 12.46 22.62 -9.59
N GLU A 288 12.82 21.39 -9.97
CA GLU A 288 11.96 20.45 -10.68
C GLU A 288 11.30 19.42 -9.76
N VAL A 289 11.37 19.61 -8.44
CA VAL A 289 10.92 18.61 -7.46
C VAL A 289 9.44 18.26 -7.59
N PHE A 290 8.56 19.25 -7.82
CA PHE A 290 7.13 19.03 -8.03
C PHE A 290 6.75 18.60 -9.45
N THR A 291 7.69 18.64 -10.39
CA THR A 291 7.48 18.19 -11.77
C THR A 291 8.08 16.81 -12.04
N THR A 292 8.92 16.31 -11.13
CA THR A 292 9.53 14.98 -11.19
C THR A 292 8.68 14.01 -10.37
N THR A 293 7.53 13.63 -10.93
CA THR A 293 6.60 12.73 -10.24
C THR A 293 7.00 11.26 -10.36
N ASP A 294 7.70 10.89 -11.44
CA ASP A 294 8.22 9.55 -11.66
C ASP A 294 9.39 9.25 -10.71
N TYR A 295 9.19 8.29 -9.80
CA TYR A 295 10.18 7.85 -8.82
C TYR A 295 11.49 7.38 -9.47
N SER A 296 11.44 6.74 -10.64
CA SER A 296 12.64 6.29 -11.36
C SER A 296 13.45 7.46 -11.92
N VAL A 297 12.78 8.51 -12.40
CA VAL A 297 13.43 9.74 -12.86
C VAL A 297 14.08 10.47 -11.70
N ALA A 298 13.36 10.58 -10.57
CA ALA A 298 13.94 11.12 -9.34
C ALA A 298 15.17 10.30 -8.91
N ASN A 299 15.11 8.96 -8.96
CA ASN A 299 16.22 8.09 -8.57
C ASN A 299 17.44 8.22 -9.48
N ALA A 300 17.25 8.47 -10.78
CA ALA A 300 18.37 8.67 -11.69
C ALA A 300 19.24 9.86 -11.28
N LEU A 301 18.66 10.91 -10.68
CA LEU A 301 19.41 12.08 -10.19
C LEU A 301 20.38 11.73 -9.05
N SER A 302 20.01 10.79 -8.18
CA SER A 302 20.80 10.38 -7.01
C SER A 302 21.61 9.11 -7.22
N SER A 303 21.35 8.33 -8.28
CA SER A 303 21.98 7.01 -8.50
C SER A 303 22.86 6.92 -9.75
N GLU A 304 22.76 7.86 -10.69
CA GLU A 304 23.49 7.84 -11.97
C GLU A 304 24.51 8.99 -12.11
N GLY A 305 25.29 8.97 -13.20
CA GLY A 305 26.31 9.99 -13.49
C GLY A 305 27.71 9.64 -12.97
N ASP A 306 28.70 10.51 -13.19
CA ASP A 306 30.09 10.24 -12.81
C ASP A 306 30.40 10.54 -11.34
N ALA A 307 29.54 11.33 -10.67
CA ALA A 307 29.63 11.67 -9.26
C ALA A 307 28.21 11.83 -8.68
N ALA A 308 28.06 11.61 -7.37
CA ALA A 308 26.81 11.90 -6.68
C ALA A 308 26.41 13.38 -6.88
N ARG A 309 25.11 13.64 -7.01
CA ARG A 309 24.57 15.00 -7.24
C ARG A 309 23.60 15.47 -6.18
N VAL A 310 23.06 14.59 -5.35
CA VAL A 310 22.03 14.94 -4.36
C VAL A 310 22.62 14.91 -2.95
N GLY A 311 22.50 16.00 -2.20
CA GLY A 311 23.08 16.10 -0.85
C GLY A 311 22.24 15.47 0.25
N PHE A 312 20.93 15.75 0.24
CA PHE A 312 19.95 15.30 1.22
C PHE A 312 18.65 14.88 0.50
N THR A 313 18.10 13.71 0.84
CA THR A 313 16.90 13.18 0.19
C THR A 313 16.17 12.21 1.11
N PHE A 314 14.97 11.80 0.69
CA PHE A 314 14.20 10.70 1.25
C PHE A 314 14.09 9.55 0.24
N GLY A 315 13.70 8.37 0.71
CA GLY A 315 13.43 7.19 -0.13
C GLY A 315 13.24 5.92 0.69
N TRP A 316 12.89 4.82 0.03
CA TRP A 316 12.71 3.51 0.68
C TRP A 316 13.94 3.09 1.49
N SER A 317 15.11 3.09 0.84
CA SER A 317 16.40 2.77 1.44
C SER A 317 17.51 3.59 0.78
N VAL A 318 18.67 3.68 1.43
CA VAL A 318 19.86 4.28 0.81
C VAL A 318 20.22 3.59 -0.50
N GLU A 319 20.18 2.26 -0.55
CA GLU A 319 20.53 1.44 -1.70
C GLU A 319 19.65 1.72 -2.91
N SER A 320 18.33 1.67 -2.71
CA SER A 320 17.35 1.88 -3.78
C SER A 320 17.35 3.32 -4.28
N ARG A 321 17.67 4.29 -3.42
CA ARG A 321 17.64 5.71 -3.76
C ARG A 321 18.94 6.19 -4.42
N THR A 322 20.10 5.68 -3.99
CA THR A 322 21.41 6.23 -4.37
C THR A 322 22.26 5.26 -5.19
N GLY A 323 21.82 4.01 -5.35
CA GLY A 323 22.42 3.01 -6.24
C GLY A 323 23.92 2.85 -5.99
N LYS A 324 24.75 3.11 -7.00
CA LYS A 324 26.21 2.95 -6.89
C LYS A 324 26.89 3.92 -5.92
N PHE A 325 26.20 4.96 -5.47
CA PHE A 325 26.72 5.93 -4.50
C PHE A 325 26.31 5.61 -3.06
N THR A 326 25.68 4.46 -2.80
CA THR A 326 25.22 4.01 -1.47
C THR A 326 26.23 4.27 -0.35
N ASP A 327 27.50 3.92 -0.56
CA ASP A 327 28.55 4.05 0.45
C ASP A 327 28.87 5.52 0.83
N GLU A 328 28.38 6.50 0.07
CA GLU A 328 28.56 7.93 0.38
C GLU A 328 27.52 8.47 1.35
N TYR A 329 26.42 7.75 1.60
CA TYR A 329 25.27 8.24 2.35
C TYR A 329 25.11 7.53 3.69
N ILE A 330 24.52 8.26 4.65
CA ILE A 330 24.04 7.71 5.91
C ILE A 330 22.58 8.08 6.11
N VAL A 331 21.86 7.25 6.86
CA VAL A 331 20.52 7.59 7.37
C VAL A 331 20.66 8.54 8.55
N LEU A 332 19.85 9.58 8.57
CA LEU A 332 19.74 10.50 9.69
C LEU A 332 18.60 10.09 10.63
N PRO A 333 18.78 10.16 11.96
CA PRO A 333 17.67 10.16 12.89
C PRO A 333 16.79 11.40 12.65
N GLN A 334 15.56 11.39 13.17
CA GLN A 334 14.70 12.57 13.09
C GLN A 334 15.39 13.78 13.72
N LEU A 335 15.41 14.88 12.96
CA LEU A 335 15.97 16.16 13.36
C LEU A 335 15.06 16.83 14.39
N LYS A 336 15.59 17.80 15.12
CA LYS A 336 14.78 18.69 15.96
C LYS A 336 14.49 20.00 15.24
N ALA A 337 13.31 20.57 15.43
CA ALA A 337 13.04 21.93 14.99
C ALA A 337 14.02 22.91 15.67
N ASP A 338 14.17 22.75 16.98
CA ASP A 338 15.19 23.38 17.81
C ASP A 338 15.41 22.58 19.11
N ASP A 339 16.37 23.01 19.93
CA ASP A 339 16.77 22.30 21.17
C ASP A 339 15.66 22.14 22.22
N SER A 340 14.56 22.90 22.11
CA SER A 340 13.40 22.76 23.00
C SER A 340 12.55 21.51 22.71
N ILE A 341 12.70 20.91 21.53
CA ILE A 341 12.01 19.66 21.20
C ILE A 341 12.75 18.50 21.85
N GLU A 342 12.16 17.97 22.93
CA GLU A 342 12.72 16.81 23.64
C GLU A 342 12.61 15.54 22.79
N ASN A 343 11.42 15.27 22.24
CA ASN A 343 11.05 14.02 21.58
C ASN A 343 10.63 14.27 20.12
N PRO A 344 11.58 14.36 19.17
CA PRO A 344 11.26 14.33 17.75
C PRO A 344 10.73 12.93 17.35
N LEU A 345 9.75 12.88 16.45
CA LEU A 345 9.08 11.65 16.03
C LEU A 345 9.35 11.29 14.56
N TRP A 346 9.40 10.01 14.22
CA TRP A 346 9.46 9.52 12.85
C TRP A 346 8.21 8.72 12.54
N ALA A 347 7.49 9.10 11.48
CA ALA A 347 6.27 8.43 11.04
C ALA A 347 6.52 6.95 10.79
N CYS A 348 5.64 6.10 11.33
CA CYS A 348 5.72 4.66 11.14
C CYS A 348 4.34 4.02 11.27
N GLY A 349 4.21 2.81 10.71
CA GLY A 349 3.00 2.01 10.79
C GLY A 349 2.82 1.33 12.14
N PRO A 350 1.63 0.73 12.35
CA PRO A 350 1.37 -0.11 13.51
C PRO A 350 2.39 -1.26 13.59
N LYS A 351 2.55 -1.84 14.79
CA LYS A 351 3.48 -2.97 14.97
C LYS A 351 2.99 -4.23 14.27
N GLU A 352 1.67 -4.35 14.12
CA GLU A 352 0.99 -5.45 13.47
C GLU A 352 1.30 -5.47 11.97
N ARG A 353 2.01 -6.51 11.53
CA ARG A 353 2.56 -6.66 10.18
C ARG A 353 1.49 -7.19 9.23
N ILE A 354 0.70 -6.32 8.61
CA ILE A 354 -0.27 -6.75 7.61
C ILE A 354 -0.22 -5.80 6.43
N ASN A 355 -0.04 -6.37 5.23
CA ASN A 355 -0.50 -5.67 4.03
C ASN A 355 -2.01 -5.90 3.95
N ILE A 356 -2.77 -4.87 4.33
CA ILE A 356 -4.24 -4.94 4.44
C ILE A 356 -4.95 -5.03 3.09
N GLU A 357 -4.20 -5.04 1.99
CA GLU A 357 -4.72 -5.23 0.64
C GLU A 357 -5.34 -6.62 0.48
N VAL A 358 -6.48 -6.66 -0.22
CA VAL A 358 -7.21 -7.88 -0.58
C VAL A 358 -6.31 -8.71 -1.50
N ALA A 359 -5.77 -9.80 -0.97
CA ALA A 359 -4.80 -10.63 -1.70
C ALA A 359 -5.45 -11.80 -2.42
N CYS A 360 -6.54 -12.32 -1.87
CA CYS A 360 -7.26 -13.45 -2.46
C CYS A 360 -8.76 -13.40 -2.16
N VAL A 361 -9.56 -13.70 -3.18
CA VAL A 361 -11.03 -13.81 -3.09
C VAL A 361 -11.49 -15.05 -3.88
N LEU A 362 -12.43 -15.81 -3.31
CA LEU A 362 -13.03 -16.99 -3.93
C LEU A 362 -14.44 -16.66 -4.44
N SER A 363 -14.69 -16.87 -5.73
CA SER A 363 -16.00 -16.58 -6.35
C SER A 363 -17.02 -17.69 -6.10
N LYS A 364 -18.30 -17.35 -5.95
CA LYS A 364 -19.40 -18.34 -5.89
C LYS A 364 -19.61 -19.09 -7.21
N SER A 365 -19.03 -18.62 -8.31
CA SER A 365 -19.01 -19.36 -9.59
C SER A 365 -18.13 -20.61 -9.53
N CYS A 366 -17.23 -20.71 -8.54
CA CYS A 366 -16.30 -21.83 -8.42
C CYS A 366 -17.02 -23.15 -8.20
N GLN A 367 -16.80 -24.10 -9.10
CA GLN A 367 -17.45 -25.42 -9.04
C GLN A 367 -16.79 -26.35 -8.01
N ASN A 368 -15.56 -26.04 -7.56
CA ASN A 368 -14.77 -26.85 -6.64
C ASN A 368 -14.19 -26.01 -5.49
N PRO A 369 -15.04 -25.36 -4.67
CA PRO A 369 -14.59 -24.37 -3.68
C PRO A 369 -13.67 -24.97 -2.60
N GLU A 370 -13.87 -26.23 -2.18
CA GLU A 370 -12.98 -26.90 -1.23
C GLU A 370 -11.58 -27.10 -1.82
N ARG A 371 -11.49 -27.45 -3.11
CA ARG A 371 -10.20 -27.63 -3.80
C ARG A 371 -9.50 -26.29 -4.03
N ALA A 372 -10.26 -25.27 -4.42
CA ALA A 372 -9.74 -23.90 -4.52
C ALA A 372 -9.20 -23.42 -3.16
N MET A 373 -9.91 -23.71 -2.07
CA MET A 373 -9.45 -23.35 -0.72
C MET A 373 -8.17 -24.09 -0.32
N MET A 374 -8.00 -25.37 -0.70
CA MET A 374 -6.74 -26.09 -0.50
C MET A 374 -5.58 -25.43 -1.24
N VAL A 375 -5.80 -24.98 -2.49
CA VAL A 375 -4.79 -24.24 -3.26
C VAL A 375 -4.44 -22.93 -2.57
N ILE A 376 -5.44 -22.16 -2.15
CA ILE A 376 -5.25 -20.89 -1.44
C ILE A 376 -4.43 -21.12 -0.17
N ASN A 377 -4.76 -22.16 0.61
CA ASN A 377 -4.08 -22.50 1.85
C ASN A 377 -2.57 -22.76 1.70
N GLU A 378 -2.11 -23.24 0.54
CA GLU A 378 -0.69 -23.49 0.29
C GLU A 378 0.14 -22.21 0.36
N PHE A 379 -0.39 -21.09 -0.12
CA PHE A 379 0.28 -19.79 -0.06
C PHE A 379 0.46 -19.24 1.36
N TYR A 380 -0.39 -19.69 2.29
CA TYR A 380 -0.30 -19.35 3.70
C TYR A 380 0.63 -20.29 4.49
N GLY A 381 1.20 -21.30 3.84
CA GLY A 381 2.21 -22.20 4.42
C GLY A 381 3.64 -21.77 4.10
N GLU A 382 4.58 -22.16 4.95
CA GLU A 382 6.00 -21.76 4.83
C GLU A 382 6.65 -22.17 3.51
N ASP A 383 6.18 -23.25 2.88
CA ASP A 383 6.76 -23.77 1.64
C ASP A 383 6.57 -22.79 0.48
N PHE A 384 5.45 -22.04 0.44
CA PHE A 384 5.14 -21.12 -0.66
C PHE A 384 5.10 -19.64 -0.25
N ALA A 385 4.99 -19.33 1.05
CA ALA A 385 4.96 -17.96 1.55
C ALA A 385 6.13 -17.10 1.04
N LEU A 386 7.37 -17.62 1.16
CA LEU A 386 8.54 -16.90 0.64
C LEU A 386 8.62 -16.98 -0.89
N GLN A 387 8.11 -18.05 -1.50
CA GLN A 387 8.17 -18.21 -2.96
C GLN A 387 7.30 -17.17 -3.68
N GLU A 388 6.08 -16.93 -3.19
CA GLU A 388 5.13 -15.98 -3.79
C GLU A 388 5.71 -14.56 -3.85
N TYR A 389 6.46 -14.18 -2.81
CA TYR A 389 6.99 -12.82 -2.67
C TYR A 389 8.41 -12.65 -3.22
N TYR A 390 9.30 -13.63 -3.05
CA TYR A 390 10.72 -13.54 -3.41
C TYR A 390 11.12 -14.32 -4.66
N GLY A 391 10.26 -15.22 -5.14
CA GLY A 391 10.48 -16.07 -6.30
C GLY A 391 10.66 -17.55 -5.94
N SER A 392 10.55 -18.41 -6.96
CA SER A 392 10.49 -19.86 -6.76
C SER A 392 11.77 -20.49 -6.17
N SER A 393 11.56 -21.52 -5.35
CA SER A 393 12.62 -22.38 -4.80
C SER A 393 13.13 -23.37 -5.86
N PRO A 394 14.44 -23.71 -5.86
CA PRO A 394 15.48 -23.23 -4.97
C PRO A 394 16.20 -21.97 -5.48
N GLU A 395 15.79 -21.39 -6.62
CA GLU A 395 16.57 -20.37 -7.31
C GLU A 395 16.66 -19.05 -6.55
N PHE A 396 15.56 -18.63 -5.91
CA PHE A 396 15.47 -17.34 -5.20
C PHE A 396 15.33 -17.49 -3.70
N VAL A 397 14.69 -18.57 -3.24
CA VAL A 397 14.56 -18.94 -1.83
C VAL A 397 14.91 -20.41 -1.66
N GLU A 398 15.49 -20.79 -0.53
CA GLU A 398 15.90 -22.18 -0.30
C GLU A 398 15.72 -22.61 1.15
N LYS A 399 14.97 -23.70 1.34
CA LYS A 399 14.82 -24.38 2.63
C LYS A 399 16.05 -25.24 2.92
N GLN A 400 16.65 -25.02 4.07
CA GLN A 400 17.83 -25.74 4.54
C GLN A 400 17.45 -27.03 5.28
N PRO A 401 18.36 -28.02 5.40
CA PRO A 401 18.08 -29.28 6.09
C PRO A 401 17.73 -29.14 7.58
N ASP A 402 18.13 -28.05 8.24
CA ASP A 402 17.80 -27.74 9.63
C ASP A 402 16.44 -27.05 9.78
N GLY A 403 15.72 -26.86 8.67
CA GLY A 403 14.42 -26.20 8.61
C GLY A 403 14.49 -24.71 8.32
N SER A 404 15.65 -24.05 8.49
CA SER A 404 15.83 -22.61 8.20
C SER A 404 15.64 -22.28 6.72
N TRP A 405 15.41 -21.02 6.38
CA TRP A 405 15.30 -20.56 5.00
C TRP A 405 16.38 -19.55 4.67
N ILE A 406 16.71 -19.45 3.38
CA ILE A 406 17.59 -18.41 2.84
C ILE A 406 16.85 -17.71 1.71
N ILE A 407 16.71 -16.39 1.79
CA ILE A 407 16.40 -15.56 0.63
C ILE A 407 17.75 -15.20 -0.01
N LYS A 408 17.93 -15.56 -1.28
CA LYS A 408 19.23 -15.46 -1.95
C LYS A 408 19.55 -14.03 -2.37
N GLU A 409 20.85 -13.71 -2.32
CA GLU A 409 21.38 -12.46 -2.84
C GLU A 409 21.05 -12.31 -4.33
N PRO A 410 20.70 -11.11 -4.80
CA PRO A 410 20.47 -10.88 -6.22
C PRO A 410 21.75 -11.08 -7.02
N VAL A 411 21.66 -11.82 -8.13
CA VAL A 411 22.82 -12.07 -9.01
C VAL A 411 23.16 -10.82 -9.83
N ASN A 412 22.15 -10.05 -10.24
CA ASN A 412 22.26 -8.77 -10.94
C ASN A 412 21.12 -7.84 -10.51
N GLY A 413 21.42 -6.57 -10.27
CA GLY A 413 20.42 -5.59 -9.86
C GLY A 413 20.12 -5.63 -8.35
N THR A 414 18.98 -5.07 -7.97
CA THR A 414 18.51 -5.02 -6.58
C THR A 414 17.63 -6.22 -6.25
N ILE A 415 17.38 -6.44 -4.95
CA ILE A 415 16.42 -7.44 -4.50
C ILE A 415 15.02 -7.16 -5.04
N GLU A 416 14.62 -5.88 -5.13
CA GLU A 416 13.31 -5.47 -5.66
C GLU A 416 13.16 -5.80 -7.15
N GLU A 417 14.19 -5.54 -7.96
CA GLU A 417 14.19 -5.91 -9.37
C GLU A 417 14.10 -7.42 -9.58
N GLN A 418 14.74 -8.21 -8.71
CA GLN A 418 14.67 -9.66 -8.75
C GLN A 418 13.25 -10.16 -8.44
N LYS A 419 12.61 -9.63 -7.39
CA LYS A 419 11.24 -10.02 -7.01
C LYS A 419 10.25 -9.76 -8.14
N LEU A 420 10.25 -8.53 -8.68
CA LEU A 420 9.30 -8.10 -9.71
C LEU A 420 9.38 -8.92 -11.02
N LYS A 421 10.48 -9.63 -11.25
CA LYS A 421 10.67 -10.48 -12.43
C LYS A 421 10.30 -11.95 -12.20
N ASN A 422 10.23 -12.40 -10.95
CA ASN A 422 10.23 -13.83 -10.61
C ASN A 422 9.14 -14.24 -9.60
N ALA A 423 8.31 -13.29 -9.15
CA ALA A 423 7.26 -13.50 -8.15
C ALA A 423 6.06 -12.58 -8.44
N LEU A 424 4.91 -12.88 -7.84
CA LEU A 424 3.75 -11.99 -7.89
C LEU A 424 3.94 -10.76 -6.99
N VAL A 425 4.74 -10.87 -5.93
CA VAL A 425 5.06 -9.80 -4.98
C VAL A 425 3.78 -9.30 -4.32
N ASN A 426 3.29 -8.09 -4.60
CA ASN A 426 2.06 -7.56 -3.97
C ASN A 426 0.77 -8.00 -4.72
N ARG A 427 0.84 -9.07 -5.52
CA ARG A 427 -0.25 -9.46 -6.44
C ARG A 427 -0.81 -10.86 -6.16
N GLY A 428 -0.43 -11.47 -5.04
CA GLY A 428 -0.91 -12.79 -4.64
C GLY A 428 -1.01 -12.93 -3.13
N PRO A 429 -1.68 -14.00 -2.67
CA PRO A 429 -1.72 -14.34 -1.25
C PRO A 429 -0.35 -14.82 -0.77
N CYS A 430 0.07 -14.41 0.43
CA CYS A 430 1.14 -15.07 1.17
C CYS A 430 1.06 -14.78 2.66
N TYR A 431 1.66 -15.66 3.47
CA TYR A 431 1.85 -15.44 4.91
C TYR A 431 3.25 -15.83 5.38
N THR A 432 4.06 -14.82 5.71
CA THR A 432 5.32 -15.02 6.41
C THR A 432 5.08 -14.92 7.91
N SER A 433 5.04 -16.07 8.59
CA SER A 433 4.84 -16.12 10.04
C SER A 433 6.04 -15.54 10.80
N PRO A 434 5.85 -15.06 12.05
CA PRO A 434 6.95 -14.62 12.90
C PRO A 434 8.01 -15.70 13.12
N ASP A 435 7.59 -16.98 13.22
CA ASP A 435 8.51 -18.11 13.28
C ASP A 435 9.36 -18.16 12.00
N LEU A 436 8.72 -18.25 10.82
CA LEU A 436 9.42 -18.30 9.54
C LEU A 436 10.40 -17.13 9.36
N GLU A 437 9.98 -15.93 9.74
CA GLU A 437 10.81 -14.73 9.73
C GLU A 437 12.08 -14.92 10.58
N SER A 438 11.95 -15.41 11.82
CA SER A 438 13.06 -15.56 12.77
C SER A 438 14.13 -16.56 12.34
N ARG A 439 13.79 -17.50 11.46
CA ARG A 439 14.65 -18.59 10.94
C ARG A 439 14.96 -18.40 9.44
N THR A 440 14.81 -17.19 8.91
CA THR A 440 15.17 -16.87 7.54
C THR A 440 16.40 -15.97 7.49
N THR A 441 17.39 -16.36 6.69
CA THR A 441 18.56 -15.53 6.39
C THR A 441 18.23 -14.58 5.24
N LEU A 442 18.50 -13.28 5.45
CA LEU A 442 18.20 -12.22 4.49
C LEU A 442 19.39 -11.86 3.60
N PRO A 443 19.13 -11.40 2.36
CA PRO A 443 20.14 -10.71 1.56
C PRO A 443 20.54 -9.39 2.22
N LYS A 444 21.75 -8.92 1.95
CA LYS A 444 22.30 -7.70 2.57
C LYS A 444 21.41 -6.48 2.43
N GLU A 445 20.85 -6.25 1.24
CA GLU A 445 20.01 -5.08 0.96
C GLU A 445 18.75 -5.05 1.83
N LEU A 446 18.10 -6.20 2.04
CA LEU A 446 16.92 -6.29 2.90
C LEU A 446 17.28 -6.10 4.38
N GLN A 447 18.38 -6.70 4.83
CA GLN A 447 18.88 -6.47 6.18
C GLN A 447 19.24 -5.00 6.41
N ALA A 448 19.89 -4.36 5.43
CA ALA A 448 20.27 -2.96 5.51
C ALA A 448 19.04 -2.05 5.63
N ARG A 449 17.94 -2.32 4.91
CA ARG A 449 16.68 -1.59 5.05
C ARG A 449 16.10 -1.68 6.48
N LEU A 450 16.18 -2.85 7.10
CA LEU A 450 15.74 -3.05 8.49
C LEU A 450 16.65 -2.34 9.50
N ASP A 451 17.96 -2.36 9.27
CA ASP A 451 18.93 -1.65 10.11
C ASP A 451 18.72 -0.13 10.01
N GLN A 452 18.43 0.38 8.81
CA GLN A 452 18.06 1.77 8.56
C GLN A 452 16.75 2.16 9.28
N ASP A 453 15.74 1.28 9.30
CA ASP A 453 14.49 1.50 10.05
C ASP A 453 14.74 1.62 11.57
N ASN A 454 15.69 0.83 12.08
CA ASN A 454 16.03 0.80 13.50
C ASN A 454 16.73 2.07 13.99
N VAL A 455 17.24 2.92 13.10
CA VAL A 455 17.72 4.27 13.47
C VAL A 455 16.62 5.07 14.16
N TYR A 456 15.36 4.85 13.79
CA TYR A 456 14.21 5.54 14.33
C TYR A 456 13.59 4.87 15.56
N ALA A 457 14.15 3.77 16.07
CA ALA A 457 13.50 2.95 17.09
C ALA A 457 13.03 3.73 18.33
N ASP A 458 13.85 4.68 18.81
CA ASP A 458 13.56 5.54 19.96
C ASP A 458 12.77 6.81 19.60
N GLN A 459 12.46 7.00 18.32
CA GLN A 459 11.73 8.15 17.77
C GLN A 459 10.39 7.74 17.16
N ARG A 460 9.94 6.50 17.34
CA ARG A 460 8.61 6.07 16.87
C ARG A 460 7.53 6.64 17.81
N PRO A 461 6.36 7.03 17.27
CA PRO A 461 5.18 7.30 18.09
C PRO A 461 4.83 6.09 18.96
N GLU A 462 4.22 6.35 20.11
CA GLU A 462 3.60 5.29 20.91
C GLU A 462 2.45 4.65 20.12
N ASP A 463 2.15 3.37 20.38
CA ASP A 463 1.16 2.64 19.57
C ASP A 463 -0.24 3.29 19.62
N ASN A 464 -0.58 3.98 20.72
CA ASN A 464 -1.85 4.72 20.86
C ASN A 464 -1.88 6.08 20.15
N GLN A 465 -0.77 6.47 19.50
CA GLN A 465 -0.67 7.65 18.64
C GLN A 465 -0.66 7.27 17.15
N ILE A 466 -0.71 5.98 16.83
CA ILE A 466 -0.75 5.47 15.47
C ILE A 466 -2.20 5.12 15.16
N PHE A 467 -2.74 5.71 14.09
CA PHE A 467 -4.10 5.40 13.66
C PHE A 467 -4.19 3.91 13.28
N PRO A 468 -5.09 3.13 13.92
CA PRO A 468 -5.17 1.70 13.70
C PRO A 468 -5.79 1.39 12.33
N THR A 469 -5.65 0.15 11.88
CA THR A 469 -6.46 -0.34 10.75
C THR A 469 -7.92 -0.40 11.18
N VAL A 470 -8.78 0.33 10.45
CA VAL A 470 -10.23 0.39 10.63
C VAL A 470 -10.94 -0.09 9.36
N LYS A 471 -12.24 -0.34 9.48
CA LYS A 471 -13.14 -0.60 8.35
C LYS A 471 -14.13 0.54 8.23
N PHE A 472 -14.59 0.74 7.00
CA PHE A 472 -15.68 1.65 6.66
C PHE A 472 -16.78 0.83 6.01
N ASP A 473 -18.03 1.22 6.20
CA ASP A 473 -19.13 0.66 5.44
C ASP A 473 -19.16 1.19 3.99
N ASN A 474 -20.10 0.70 3.17
CA ASN A 474 -20.24 1.15 1.78
C ASN A 474 -20.55 2.65 1.66
N GLU A 475 -21.45 3.17 2.49
CA GLU A 475 -21.91 4.56 2.40
C GLU A 475 -20.78 5.51 2.81
N GLU A 476 -20.08 5.19 3.89
CA GLU A 476 -18.90 5.90 4.36
C GLU A 476 -17.77 5.87 3.32
N THR A 477 -17.50 4.70 2.73
CA THR A 477 -16.47 4.54 1.70
C THR A 477 -16.75 5.36 0.46
N GLU A 478 -17.99 5.36 -0.03
CA GLU A 478 -18.41 6.20 -1.15
C GLU A 478 -18.23 7.68 -0.80
N GLU A 479 -18.69 8.11 0.38
CA GLU A 479 -18.57 9.49 0.85
C GLU A 479 -17.09 9.92 0.97
N LEU A 480 -16.24 9.10 1.58
CA LEU A 480 -14.80 9.32 1.70
C LEU A 480 -14.12 9.42 0.34
N THR A 481 -14.51 8.62 -0.65
CA THR A 481 -13.93 8.66 -1.99
C THR A 481 -14.09 10.05 -2.63
N TYR A 482 -15.28 10.65 -2.51
CA TYR A 482 -15.54 12.00 -3.03
C TYR A 482 -14.84 13.07 -2.20
N LEU A 483 -14.97 13.03 -0.87
CA LEU A 483 -14.38 14.02 0.04
C LEU A 483 -12.86 14.05 -0.11
N LYS A 484 -12.21 12.90 -0.03
CA LYS A 484 -10.75 12.75 -0.06
C LYS A 484 -10.18 13.19 -1.40
N THR A 485 -10.78 12.81 -2.53
CA THR A 485 -10.28 13.19 -3.86
C THR A 485 -10.18 14.70 -4.03
N ASP A 486 -11.23 15.44 -3.65
CA ASP A 486 -11.24 16.89 -3.80
C ASP A 486 -10.32 17.57 -2.77
N ILE A 487 -10.34 17.10 -1.51
CA ILE A 487 -9.49 17.63 -0.43
C ILE A 487 -8.01 17.41 -0.76
N ASP A 488 -7.58 16.19 -1.04
CA ASP A 488 -6.17 15.85 -1.31
C ASP A 488 -5.62 16.67 -2.48
N LYS A 489 -6.40 16.78 -3.57
CA LYS A 489 -6.02 17.59 -4.72
C LYS A 489 -5.84 19.07 -4.37
N TYR A 490 -6.70 19.63 -3.52
CA TYR A 490 -6.58 21.01 -3.08
C TYR A 490 -5.38 21.19 -2.15
N VAL A 491 -5.17 20.27 -1.21
CA VAL A 491 -4.01 20.24 -0.31
C VAL A 491 -2.73 20.22 -1.14
N ASP A 492 -2.55 19.24 -2.04
CA ASP A 492 -1.35 19.11 -2.88
C ASP A 492 -1.06 20.36 -3.71
N GLN A 493 -2.10 20.96 -4.29
CA GLN A 493 -1.96 22.20 -5.05
C GLN A 493 -1.46 23.35 -4.17
N LYS A 494 -2.03 23.52 -2.96
CA LYS A 494 -1.64 24.58 -2.04
C LYS A 494 -0.24 24.35 -1.47
N SER A 495 0.12 23.11 -1.15
CA SER A 495 1.47 22.72 -0.71
C SER A 495 2.53 23.13 -1.73
N ALA A 496 2.34 22.73 -2.99
CA ALA A 496 3.28 23.08 -4.06
C ALA A 496 3.34 24.60 -4.27
N GLU A 497 2.19 25.28 -4.27
CA GLU A 497 2.13 26.74 -4.41
C GLU A 497 2.89 27.45 -3.28
N TRP A 498 2.68 27.05 -2.03
CA TRP A 498 3.31 27.68 -0.87
C TRP A 498 4.81 27.40 -0.78
N VAL A 499 5.26 26.19 -1.10
CA VAL A 499 6.70 25.91 -1.14
C VAL A 499 7.38 26.77 -2.22
N VAL A 500 6.78 26.88 -3.41
CA VAL A 500 7.40 27.61 -4.53
C VAL A 500 7.30 29.12 -4.37
N ASN A 501 6.13 29.64 -3.98
CA ASN A 501 5.82 31.07 -4.01
C ASN A 501 5.69 31.73 -2.64
N GLY A 502 5.61 30.95 -1.55
CA GLY A 502 5.25 31.45 -0.22
C GLY A 502 3.75 31.67 -0.08
N GLY A 503 3.32 32.33 1.00
CA GLY A 503 1.93 32.73 1.22
C GLY A 503 1.15 31.90 2.25
N ILE A 504 1.75 30.84 2.81
CA ILE A 504 1.04 29.98 3.76
C ILE A 504 0.59 30.73 5.01
N GLU A 505 1.40 31.66 5.53
CA GLU A 505 1.05 32.45 6.72
C GLU A 505 -0.17 33.33 6.49
N GLU A 506 -0.24 33.97 5.33
CA GLU A 506 -1.32 34.88 4.96
C GLU A 506 -2.62 34.16 4.58
N GLU A 507 -2.50 32.95 4.02
CA GLU A 507 -3.63 32.21 3.47
C GLU A 507 -4.17 31.11 4.39
N TRP A 508 -3.46 30.78 5.48
CA TRP A 508 -3.77 29.66 6.37
C TRP A 508 -5.24 29.60 6.80
N ASP A 509 -5.76 30.70 7.36
CA ASP A 509 -7.15 30.75 7.85
C ASP A 509 -8.15 30.50 6.71
N SER A 510 -7.92 31.11 5.54
CA SER A 510 -8.80 30.93 4.37
C SER A 510 -8.72 29.52 3.78
N TYR A 511 -7.56 28.88 3.89
CA TYR A 511 -7.34 27.50 3.49
C TYR A 511 -8.11 26.55 4.42
N LEU A 512 -8.04 26.72 5.73
CA LEU A 512 -8.80 25.93 6.70
C LEU A 512 -10.31 26.09 6.49
N GLU A 513 -10.79 27.32 6.28
CA GLU A 513 -12.19 27.57 5.94
C GLU A 513 -12.61 26.89 4.63
N GLN A 514 -11.71 26.83 3.65
CA GLN A 514 -11.98 26.17 2.37
C GLN A 514 -12.08 24.66 2.54
N LEU A 515 -11.19 24.03 3.32
CA LEU A 515 -11.26 22.61 3.63
C LEU A 515 -12.56 22.25 4.38
N GLN A 516 -12.98 23.08 5.33
CA GLN A 516 -14.28 22.91 6.00
C GLN A 516 -15.44 22.93 5.00
N LYS A 517 -15.45 23.89 4.04
CA LYS A 517 -16.47 23.95 2.98
C LYS A 517 -16.43 22.74 2.04
N MET A 518 -15.28 22.08 1.91
CA MET A 518 -15.09 20.87 1.13
C MET A 518 -15.50 19.60 1.88
N GLY A 519 -15.90 19.71 3.16
CA GLY A 519 -16.41 18.59 3.95
C GLY A 519 -15.37 17.93 4.87
N LEU A 520 -14.27 18.62 5.19
CA LEU A 520 -13.25 18.10 6.11
C LEU A 520 -13.83 17.64 7.46
N ASP A 521 -14.79 18.37 8.03
CA ASP A 521 -15.39 17.99 9.31
C ASP A 521 -16.16 16.67 9.20
N ARG A 522 -16.88 16.45 8.09
CA ARG A 522 -17.58 15.19 7.83
C ARG A 522 -16.59 14.04 7.63
N MET A 523 -15.51 14.29 6.90
CA MET A 523 -14.44 13.31 6.76
C MET A 523 -13.84 12.93 8.13
N ARG A 524 -13.57 13.92 9.00
CA ARG A 524 -13.09 13.68 10.37
C ARG A 524 -14.07 12.83 11.18
N GLU A 525 -15.37 13.11 11.09
CA GLU A 525 -16.42 12.33 11.75
C GLU A 525 -16.37 10.85 11.37
N ILE A 526 -16.32 10.54 10.06
CA ILE A 526 -16.27 9.15 9.57
C ILE A 526 -15.04 8.42 10.13
N TYR A 527 -13.85 9.03 10.06
CA TYR A 527 -12.64 8.41 10.61
C TYR A 527 -12.69 8.25 12.14
N GLN A 528 -13.31 9.18 12.85
CA GLN A 528 -13.48 9.12 14.31
C GLN A 528 -14.46 8.01 14.71
N GLU A 529 -15.56 7.84 13.98
CA GLU A 529 -16.55 6.78 14.19
C GLU A 529 -15.89 5.41 13.99
N ALA A 530 -15.21 5.19 12.85
CA ALA A 530 -14.48 3.96 12.56
C ALA A 530 -13.38 3.65 13.59
N TYR A 531 -12.69 4.68 14.10
CA TYR A 531 -11.73 4.51 15.20
C TYR A 531 -12.41 4.04 16.49
N ASN A 532 -13.53 4.66 16.87
CA ASN A 532 -14.24 4.31 18.10
C ASN A 532 -14.74 2.86 18.05
N GLU A 533 -15.35 2.45 16.94
CA GLU A 533 -15.81 1.06 16.73
C GLU A 533 -14.65 0.08 16.85
N ARG A 534 -13.53 0.39 16.20
CA ARG A 534 -12.31 -0.43 16.26
C ARG A 534 -11.78 -0.57 17.69
N MET A 535 -11.89 0.46 18.53
CA MET A 535 -11.49 0.40 19.94
C MET A 535 -12.48 -0.39 20.80
N GLU A 536 -13.77 -0.43 20.46
CA GLU A 536 -14.76 -1.25 21.14
C GLU A 536 -14.55 -2.75 20.88
N GLU A 537 -14.24 -3.14 19.65
CA GLU A 537 -14.02 -4.55 19.26
C GLU A 537 -12.73 -5.17 19.83
N SER A 538 -11.76 -4.36 20.24
CA SER A 538 -10.50 -4.83 20.82
C SER A 538 -10.46 -4.91 22.34
N ASN A 539 -11.53 -4.47 23.01
CA ASN A 539 -11.72 -4.62 24.46
C ASN A 539 -12.61 -5.83 24.76
#